data_AF-A0A845DG43-F1
#
_entry.id   AF-A0A845DG43-F1
#
_cell.length_a   1.000
_cell.length_b   1.000
_cell.length_c   1.000
_cell.angle_alpha   90.00
_cell.angle_beta   90.00
_cell.angle_gamma   90.00
#
_symmetry.space_group_name_H-M   'P 1'
#
loop_
_entity.id
_entity.type
_entity.pdbx_description
1 polymer ?
#
loop_
_entity_poly.entity_id
_entity_poly.type
_entity_poly.pdbx_seq_one_letter_code
_entity_poly.pdbx_strand_id
1 'polypeptide(L)'
;MSLTPDELVLFHRQGYLLKTGLFTAEDLKPLQDALTEVIDHCARELQADGKLTNIHADQPFGRRLASIHAENEDAGKEITSKVMGKGGGGYNGPAMLQT
;
A
#
# COMPACT_ATOMS: atom_id res chain seq x y z
N MET A 1 -12.21 19.72 -2.54
CA MET A 1 -11.50 19.81 -1.24
C MET A 1 -10.73 21.13 -1.21
N SER A 2 -10.99 22.01 -0.24
CA SER A 2 -10.29 23.30 -0.12
C SER A 2 -9.78 23.51 1.31
N LEU A 3 -8.68 24.25 1.46
CA LEU A 3 -8.16 24.65 2.76
C LEU A 3 -8.97 25.81 3.33
N THR A 4 -9.17 25.83 4.64
CA THR A 4 -9.69 27.02 5.34
C THR A 4 -8.62 28.12 5.38
N PRO A 5 -8.99 29.39 5.64
CA PRO A 5 -8.02 30.46 5.81
C PRO A 5 -6.95 30.16 6.88
N ASP A 6 -7.36 29.61 8.02
CA ASP A 6 -6.42 29.26 9.11
C ASP A 6 -5.47 28.12 8.73
N GLU A 7 -6.00 27.11 8.03
CA GLU A 7 -5.22 26.01 7.46
C GLU A 7 -4.19 26.50 6.44
N LEU A 8 -4.56 27.49 5.62
CA LEU A 8 -3.67 28.11 4.63
C LEU A 8 -2.54 28.90 5.33
N VAL A 9 -2.86 29.66 6.37
CA VAL A 9 -1.87 30.37 7.18
C VAL A 9 -0.91 29.40 7.86
N LEU A 10 -1.43 28.29 8.41
CA LEU A 10 -0.61 27.23 9.00
C LEU A 10 0.33 26.60 7.96
N PHE A 11 -0.20 26.26 6.78
CA PHE A 11 0.58 25.72 5.68
C PHE A 11 1.71 26.67 5.26
N HIS A 12 1.43 27.96 5.06
CA HIS A 12 2.46 28.94 4.71
C HIS A 12 3.51 29.12 5.82
N ARG A 13 3.13 29.01 7.10
CA ARG A 13 4.06 29.15 8.22
C ARG A 13 4.93 27.92 8.43
N GLN A 14 4.37 26.73 8.27
CA GLN A 14 5.02 25.46 8.64
C GLN A 14 5.62 24.73 7.44
N GLY A 15 5.24 25.09 6.21
CA GLY A 15 5.58 24.36 4.99
C GLY A 15 4.77 23.07 4.78
N TYR A 16 3.89 22.72 5.73
CA TYR A 16 2.97 21.58 5.66
C TYR A 16 1.74 21.82 6.54
N LEU A 17 0.71 21.00 6.37
CA LEU A 17 -0.49 20.98 7.21
C LEU A 17 -1.00 19.54 7.29
N LEU A 18 -1.43 19.12 8.48
CA LEU A 18 -2.17 17.87 8.65
C LEU A 18 -3.68 18.17 8.56
N LYS A 19 -4.33 17.76 7.46
CA LYS A 19 -5.78 17.82 7.32
C LYS A 19 -6.39 16.46 7.67
N THR A 20 -7.00 16.36 8.83
CA THR A 20 -7.63 15.13 9.31
C THR A 20 -8.97 14.89 8.61
N GLY A 21 -9.33 13.61 8.43
CA GLY A 21 -10.64 13.24 7.88
C GLY A 21 -10.80 13.55 6.38
N LEU A 22 -9.68 13.69 5.65
CA LEU A 22 -9.71 13.90 4.20
C LEU A 22 -10.17 12.65 3.45
N PHE A 23 -9.77 11.48 3.94
CA PHE A 23 -10.18 10.17 3.43
C PHE A 23 -10.77 9.35 4.57
N THR A 24 -11.88 8.69 4.27
CA THR A 24 -12.47 7.65 5.10
C THR A 24 -11.81 6.30 4.81
N ALA A 25 -12.11 5.28 5.62
CA ALA A 25 -11.66 3.92 5.34
C ALA A 25 -12.25 3.39 4.02
N GLU A 26 -13.46 3.82 3.65
CA GLU A 26 -14.11 3.44 2.39
C GLU A 26 -13.41 4.08 1.19
N ASP A 27 -12.98 5.34 1.30
CA ASP A 27 -12.24 6.02 0.22
C ASP A 27 -10.91 5.32 -0.09
N LEU A 28 -10.27 4.71 0.92
CA LEU A 28 -9.00 3.99 0.77
C LEU A 28 -9.18 2.52 0.40
N LYS A 29 -10.41 2.00 0.47
CA LYS A 29 -10.70 0.58 0.23
C LYS A 29 -10.30 0.11 -1.17
N PRO A 30 -10.56 0.86 -2.27
CA PRO A 30 -10.12 0.46 -3.61
C PRO A 30 -8.60 0.29 -3.70
N LEU A 31 -7.83 1.19 -3.09
CA LEU A 31 -6.38 1.11 -3.06
C LEU A 31 -5.90 -0.11 -2.27
N GLN A 32 -6.50 -0.35 -1.09
CA GLN A 32 -6.22 -1.52 -0.28
C GLN A 32 -6.50 -2.82 -1.04
N ASP A 33 -7.62 -2.90 -1.75
CA ASP A 33 -8.02 -4.10 -2.50
C ASP A 33 -7.07 -4.34 -3.68
N ALA A 34 -6.71 -3.30 -4.42
CA ALA A 34 -5.76 -3.42 -5.52
C ALA A 34 -4.36 -3.84 -5.06
N LEU A 35 -3.86 -3.30 -3.94
CA LEU A 35 -2.59 -3.74 -3.35
C LEU A 35 -2.68 -5.19 -2.84
N THR A 36 -3.83 -5.58 -2.28
CA THR A 36 -4.08 -6.95 -1.85
C THR A 36 -4.00 -7.93 -3.03
N GLU A 37 -4.56 -7.57 -4.18
CA GLU A 37 -4.47 -8.38 -5.41
C GLU A 37 -3.03 -8.54 -5.89
N VAL A 38 -2.24 -7.46 -5.90
CA VAL A 38 -0.80 -7.52 -6.28
C VAL A 38 -0.02 -8.45 -5.36
N ILE A 39 -0.25 -8.34 -4.04
CA ILE A 39 0.38 -9.21 -3.04
C ILE A 39 -0.06 -10.67 -3.25
N ASP A 40 -1.36 -10.90 -3.44
CA ASP A 40 -1.91 -12.25 -3.59
C ASP A 40 -1.37 -12.96 -4.82
N HIS A 41 -1.37 -12.27 -5.96
CA HIS A 41 -0.86 -12.79 -7.21
C HIS A 41 0.61 -13.18 -7.08
N CYS A 42 1.46 -12.27 -6.59
CA CYS A 42 2.89 -12.54 -6.45
C CYS A 42 3.18 -13.63 -5.41
N ALA A 43 2.45 -13.69 -4.29
CA ALA A 43 2.63 -14.73 -3.28
C ALA A 43 2.29 -16.12 -3.84
N ARG A 44 1.24 -16.23 -4.67
CA ARG A 44 0.87 -17.48 -5.35
C ARG A 44 1.91 -17.92 -6.38
N GLU A 45 2.45 -16.98 -7.17
CA GLU A 45 3.55 -17.28 -8.09
C GLU A 45 4.75 -17.86 -7.34
N LEU A 46 5.15 -17.20 -6.24
CA LEU A 46 6.27 -17.65 -5.41
C LEU A 46 6.00 -19.00 -4.73
N GLN A 47 4.76 -19.28 -4.33
CA GLN A 47 4.38 -20.58 -3.77
C GLN A 47 4.42 -21.68 -4.83
N ALA A 48 3.92 -21.42 -6.04
CA ALA A 48 3.99 -22.37 -7.15
C ALA A 48 5.43 -22.70 -7.55
N ASP A 49 6.33 -21.72 -7.46
CA ASP A 49 7.78 -21.86 -7.67
C ASP A 49 8.51 -22.56 -6.50
N GLY A 50 7.82 -22.87 -5.40
CA GLY A 50 8.42 -23.46 -4.20
C GLY A 50 9.29 -22.49 -3.39
N LYS A 51 9.24 -21.19 -3.69
CA LYS A 51 10.00 -20.14 -2.99
C LYS A 51 9.30 -19.61 -1.75
N LEU A 52 8.01 -19.89 -1.60
CA LEU A 52 7.22 -19.49 -0.44
C LEU A 52 6.35 -20.67 0.03
N THR A 53 6.34 -20.97 1.33
CA THR A 53 5.56 -22.11 1.84
C THR A 53 4.14 -21.67 2.17
N ASN A 54 3.99 -20.56 2.89
CA ASN A 54 2.70 -20.00 3.25
C ASN A 54 2.51 -18.61 2.64
N ILE A 55 1.37 -18.40 1.95
CA ILE A 55 0.99 -17.12 1.35
C ILE A 55 0.29 -16.16 2.33
N HIS A 56 0.03 -16.62 3.57
CA HIS A 56 -0.62 -15.84 4.64
C HIS A 56 -1.95 -15.19 4.21
N ALA A 57 -2.77 -15.93 3.45
CA ALA A 57 -4.00 -15.40 2.86
C ALA A 57 -5.09 -15.02 3.88
N ASP A 58 -4.99 -15.56 5.10
CA ASP A 58 -5.84 -15.27 6.25
C ASP A 58 -5.43 -13.99 7.01
N GLN A 59 -4.22 -13.47 6.76
CA GLN A 59 -3.72 -12.29 7.44
C GLN A 59 -4.40 -11.01 6.91
N PRO A 60 -4.68 -10.03 7.78
CA PRO A 60 -5.19 -8.74 7.34
C PRO A 60 -4.14 -8.00 6.49
N PHE A 61 -4.62 -7.09 5.62
CA PHE A 61 -3.80 -6.30 4.71
C PHE A 61 -2.53 -5.73 5.35
N GLY A 62 -2.66 -5.05 6.49
CA GLY A 62 -1.54 -4.39 7.17
C GLY A 62 -0.50 -5.34 7.79
N ARG A 63 -0.73 -6.66 7.77
CA ARG A 63 0.17 -7.66 8.37
C ARG A 63 0.70 -8.68 7.37
N ARG A 64 -0.07 -8.99 6.32
CA ARG A 64 0.24 -10.09 5.38
C ARG A 64 1.64 -9.98 4.78
N LEU A 65 2.02 -8.81 4.25
CA LEU A 65 3.34 -8.62 3.64
C LEU A 65 4.48 -8.76 4.66
N ALA A 66 4.27 -8.28 5.89
CA ALA A 66 5.24 -8.44 6.96
C ALA A 66 5.41 -9.91 7.38
N SER A 67 4.31 -10.69 7.45
CA SER A 67 4.37 -12.12 7.72
C SER A 67 5.13 -12.89 6.64
N ILE A 68 4.88 -12.58 5.36
CA ILE A 68 5.62 -13.18 4.24
C ILE A 68 7.11 -12.85 4.34
N HIS A 69 7.45 -11.59 4.60
CA HIS A 69 8.84 -11.16 4.74
C HIS A 69 9.55 -11.81 5.94
N ALA A 70 8.84 -12.01 7.05
CA ALA A 70 9.38 -12.69 8.23
C ALA A 70 9.63 -14.19 7.99
N GLU A 71 8.83 -14.85 7.14
CA GLU A 71 9.03 -16.24 6.73
C GLU A 71 10.16 -16.36 5.70
N ASN A 72 10.15 -15.49 4.69
CA ASN A 72 11.13 -15.46 3.63
C ASN A 72 11.40 -14.00 3.19
N GLU A 73 12.59 -13.51 3.55
CA GLU A 73 12.99 -12.13 3.31
C GLU A 73 13.00 -11.78 1.81
N ASP A 74 13.49 -12.70 0.97
CA ASP A 74 13.60 -12.52 -0.49
C ASP A 74 12.21 -12.48 -1.14
N ALA A 75 11.30 -13.38 -0.73
CA ALA A 75 9.91 -13.35 -1.17
C ALA A 75 9.24 -12.02 -0.79
N GLY A 76 9.45 -11.55 0.45
CA GLY A 76 8.93 -10.27 0.90
C GLY A 76 9.49 -9.08 0.10
N LYS A 77 10.79 -9.09 -0.22
CA LYS A 77 11.43 -8.06 -1.06
C LYS A 77 10.87 -8.07 -2.49
N GLU A 78 10.68 -9.26 -3.07
CA GLU A 78 10.14 -9.39 -4.43
C GLU A 78 8.73 -8.82 -4.52
N ILE A 79 7.85 -9.17 -3.58
CA ILE A 79 6.49 -8.62 -3.50
C ILE A 79 6.53 -7.10 -3.27
N THR A 80 7.38 -6.64 -2.35
CA THR A 80 7.54 -5.20 -2.06
C THR A 80 7.96 -4.41 -3.30
N SER A 81 8.86 -4.96 -4.12
CA SER A 81 9.28 -4.36 -5.39
C SER A 81 8.12 -4.20 -6.38
N LYS A 82 7.21 -5.19 -6.45
CA LYS A 82 6.01 -5.10 -7.29
C LYS A 82 5.01 -4.05 -6.77
N VAL A 83 4.89 -3.89 -5.45
CA VAL A 83 4.03 -2.87 -4.82
C VAL A 83 4.57 -1.44 -5.01
N MET A 84 5.88 -1.25 -4.82
CA MET A 84 6.52 0.07 -4.84
C MET A 84 6.88 0.57 -6.25
N GLY A 85 6.75 -0.28 -7.27
CA GLY A 85 7.14 0.02 -8.64
C GLY A 85 8.66 0.05 -8.85
N LYS A 86 9.08 -0.13 -10.11
CA LYS A 86 10.52 -0.09 -10.48
C LYS A 86 11.03 1.35 -10.37
N GLY A 87 11.72 1.67 -9.27
CA GLY A 87 12.35 2.98 -9.04
C GLY A 87 11.73 3.86 -7.96
N GLY A 88 10.77 3.35 -7.16
CA GLY A 88 10.23 4.06 -6.00
C GLY A 88 9.08 5.03 -6.29
N GLY A 89 8.41 4.90 -7.43
CA GLY A 89 7.23 5.71 -7.80
C GLY A 89 5.93 5.33 -7.08
N GLY A 90 5.92 4.22 -6.34
CA GLY A 90 4.73 3.69 -5.69
C GLY A 90 3.79 2.97 -6.67
N TYR A 91 2.67 2.50 -6.14
CA TYR A 91 1.59 1.90 -6.93
C TYR A 91 0.95 2.96 -7.85
N ASN A 92 0.75 2.62 -9.12
CA ASN A 92 0.26 3.56 -10.15
C ASN A 92 -0.94 3.02 -10.95
N GLY A 93 -1.79 2.20 -10.33
CA GLY A 93 -2.97 1.62 -10.98
C GLY A 93 -4.26 2.46 -10.83
N PRO A 94 -5.36 2.02 -11.46
CA PRO A 94 -6.62 2.77 -11.53
C PRO A 94 -7.27 3.03 -10.17
N ALA A 95 -6.90 2.26 -9.14
CA ALA A 95 -7.36 2.47 -7.77
C ALA A 95 -6.68 3.67 -7.06
N MET A 96 -5.68 4.32 -7.68
CA MET A 96 -5.02 5.50 -7.12
C MET A 96 -5.94 6.71 -7.16
N LEU A 97 -6.56 7.02 -6.02
CA LEU A 97 -7.20 8.30 -5.63
C LEU A 97 -7.63 9.17 -6.82
N GLN A 98 -8.47 8.60 -7.71
CA GLN A 98 -8.96 9.34 -8.87
C GLN A 98 -9.90 10.43 -8.37
N THR A 99 -9.53 11.67 -8.68
CA THR A 99 -10.31 12.88 -8.42
C THR A 99 -11.39 13.10 -9.45
#